data_AF-A0A7C1ABP3-F1
#
_entry.id   AF-A0A7C1ABP3-F1
#
_cell.length_a   1.000
_cell.length_b   1.000
_cell.length_c   1.000
_cell.angle_alpha   90.00
_cell.angle_beta   90.00
_cell.angle_gamma   90.00
#
_symmetry.space_group_name_H-M   'P 1'
#
loop_
_entity.id
_entity.type
_entity.pdbx_description
1 polymer ?
#
loop_
_entity_poly.entity_id
_entity_poly.type
_entity_poly.pdbx_seq_one_letter_code
_entity_poly.pdbx_strand_id
1 'polypeptide(L)'
;MTLKKAFIPILLTFALFACSKAPEGEFSADMVVSDEEQSITTKIYVVDSLYRMEQEQAGETIIIIVNERTGFTHALVPSRKEFLEISTTDPVSLMNDPFQGLKYTISIAESDSLGQDLISGYRCDGYLLKKDDDELMTYWMSPELNFPVKIINHTSNRLTLELKNIKKEKIDRTLFQIPEGYRKITKPGEQAIDVPSWSDKVETAPIKTPPFEIDLAIAEMVKVKVISGKALRVVGTGTIDAYAALTAVPFKDGLPTKDPGQSTMNLTKRRTAELIFEETPQEADVIAIRTRDGAAHVEVTHIDLPVGEKIPAGKEFRRKITPGKKFEVRFVSTSEGESSALLTFFKDGKELGNEIIGPESYRTLTFNRENAVEKKTYSPSGDEFVVKVTKGEVLVIFRPLE
;
A
#
# COMPACT_ATOMS: atom_id res chain seq x y z
N MET A 1 21.88 -80.77 -46.33
CA MET A 1 21.58 -79.47 -46.98
C MET A 1 20.40 -78.85 -46.25
N THR A 2 20.57 -77.60 -45.81
CA THR A 2 19.77 -76.83 -44.86
C THR A 2 18.35 -76.48 -45.30
N LEU A 3 17.37 -76.62 -44.40
CA LEU A 3 16.15 -75.80 -44.40
C LEU A 3 15.88 -75.33 -42.96
N LYS A 4 16.22 -74.08 -42.64
CA LYS A 4 15.84 -73.43 -41.37
C LYS A 4 14.56 -72.62 -41.61
N LYS A 5 13.49 -72.96 -40.89
CA LYS A 5 12.25 -72.16 -40.80
C LYS A 5 12.52 -70.96 -39.90
N ALA A 6 12.23 -69.75 -40.40
CA ALA A 6 12.29 -68.51 -39.64
C ALA A 6 11.06 -68.39 -38.73
N PHE A 7 11.31 -68.15 -37.44
CA PHE A 7 10.32 -67.80 -36.43
C PHE A 7 10.36 -66.28 -36.27
N ILE A 8 9.25 -65.58 -36.53
CA ILE A 8 9.10 -64.14 -36.30
C ILE A 8 8.39 -63.95 -34.97
N PRO A 9 8.96 -63.24 -33.97
CA PRO A 9 8.18 -62.77 -32.83
C PRO A 9 7.62 -61.37 -33.14
N ILE A 10 6.31 -61.22 -32.96
CA ILE A 10 5.61 -59.93 -32.93
C ILE A 10 5.91 -59.29 -31.58
N LEU A 11 6.62 -58.15 -31.59
CA LEU A 11 6.90 -57.34 -30.40
C LEU A 11 5.77 -56.31 -30.26
N LEU A 12 4.92 -56.49 -29.26
CA LEU A 12 3.85 -55.55 -28.90
C LEU A 12 4.46 -54.41 -28.07
N THR A 13 4.65 -53.24 -28.66
CA THR A 13 5.15 -52.04 -27.97
C THR A 13 4.00 -51.36 -27.22
N PHE A 14 3.94 -51.54 -25.91
CA PHE A 14 3.01 -50.84 -25.02
C PHE A 14 3.53 -49.41 -24.81
N ALA A 15 2.94 -48.43 -25.50
CA ALA A 15 3.24 -47.02 -25.28
C ALA A 15 2.65 -46.58 -23.92
N LEU A 16 3.49 -46.54 -22.90
CA LEU A 16 3.20 -45.90 -21.61
C LEU A 16 3.08 -44.39 -21.84
N PHE A 17 1.85 -43.91 -22.06
CA PHE A 17 1.50 -42.51 -21.90
C PHE A 17 1.71 -42.14 -20.43
N ALA A 18 2.83 -41.48 -20.13
CA ALA A 18 3.06 -40.85 -18.85
C ALA A 18 2.07 -39.69 -18.70
N CYS A 19 0.92 -39.94 -18.05
CA CYS A 19 -0.01 -38.91 -17.64
C CYS A 19 0.64 -38.15 -16.48
N SER A 20 1.34 -37.05 -16.78
CA SER A 20 1.84 -36.12 -15.76
C SER A 20 0.64 -35.53 -15.05
N LYS A 21 0.34 -35.98 -13.83
CA LYS A 21 -0.63 -35.30 -12.96
C LYS A 21 -0.12 -33.88 -12.74
N ALA A 22 -0.92 -32.88 -13.12
CA ALA A 22 -0.64 -31.50 -12.76
C ALA A 22 -0.52 -31.39 -11.24
N PRO A 23 0.43 -30.59 -10.70
CA PRO A 23 0.49 -30.30 -9.28
C PRO A 23 -0.83 -29.71 -8.77
N GLU A 24 -1.21 -30.07 -7.55
CA GLU A 24 -2.42 -29.57 -6.89
C GLU A 24 -2.33 -28.04 -6.73
N GLY A 25 -3.37 -27.31 -7.16
CA GLY A 25 -3.41 -25.84 -7.10
C GLY A 25 -2.79 -25.08 -8.28
N GLU A 26 -2.21 -25.75 -9.28
CA GLU A 26 -1.75 -25.08 -10.53
C GLU A 26 -2.86 -25.07 -11.59
N PHE A 27 -3.24 -23.89 -12.08
CA PHE A 27 -4.26 -23.76 -13.13
C PHE A 27 -4.17 -22.47 -13.94
N SER A 28 -4.81 -22.47 -15.11
CA SER A 28 -5.19 -21.26 -15.84
C SER A 28 -6.71 -21.12 -15.90
N ALA A 29 -7.22 -19.89 -16.01
CA ALA A 29 -8.64 -19.63 -16.17
C ALA A 29 -8.91 -18.35 -16.95
N ASP A 30 -10.14 -18.24 -17.46
CA ASP A 30 -10.72 -16.98 -17.87
C ASP A 30 -11.24 -16.25 -16.63
N MET A 31 -10.75 -15.06 -16.37
CA MET A 31 -11.23 -14.19 -15.31
C MET A 31 -12.25 -13.22 -15.90
N VAL A 32 -13.52 -13.46 -15.61
CA VAL A 32 -14.62 -12.60 -16.06
C VAL A 32 -14.90 -11.59 -14.96
N VAL A 33 -14.66 -10.32 -15.25
CA VAL A 33 -14.94 -9.20 -14.37
C VAL A 33 -16.11 -8.42 -14.96
N SER A 34 -17.12 -8.11 -14.17
CA SER A 34 -18.32 -7.41 -14.63
C SER A 34 -18.90 -6.50 -13.56
N ASP A 35 -19.46 -5.37 -14.00
CA ASP A 35 -20.34 -4.50 -13.21
C ASP A 35 -21.74 -4.49 -13.86
N GLU A 36 -22.60 -3.51 -13.52
CA GLU A 36 -23.95 -3.40 -14.09
C GLU A 36 -23.99 -3.00 -15.58
N GLU A 37 -22.91 -2.42 -16.11
CA GLU A 37 -22.87 -1.82 -17.45
C GLU A 37 -22.00 -2.63 -18.43
N GLN A 38 -20.93 -3.28 -17.94
CA GLN A 38 -19.90 -3.88 -18.76
C GLN A 38 -19.37 -5.20 -18.19
N SER A 39 -18.80 -6.02 -19.07
CA SER A 39 -18.04 -7.21 -18.71
C SER A 39 -16.78 -7.32 -19.55
N ILE A 40 -15.67 -7.61 -18.89
CA ILE A 40 -14.35 -7.80 -19.47
C ILE A 40 -13.89 -9.22 -19.11
N THR A 41 -13.30 -9.92 -20.06
CA THR A 41 -12.69 -11.24 -19.83
C THR A 41 -11.19 -11.14 -20.02
N THR A 42 -10.41 -11.47 -18.99
CA THR A 42 -8.95 -11.53 -19.04
C THR A 42 -8.45 -12.91 -18.61
N LYS A 43 -7.13 -13.11 -18.59
CA LYS A 43 -6.52 -14.39 -18.18
C LYS A 43 -5.95 -14.30 -16.78
N ILE A 44 -6.07 -15.41 -16.03
CA ILE A 44 -5.35 -15.65 -14.79
C ILE A 44 -4.56 -16.95 -14.87
N TYR A 45 -3.36 -16.94 -14.28
CA TYR A 45 -2.49 -18.09 -14.09
C TYR A 45 -2.14 -18.18 -12.62
N VAL A 46 -2.27 -19.36 -12.01
CA VAL A 46 -2.04 -19.59 -10.58
C VAL A 46 -1.07 -20.74 -10.39
N VAL A 47 -0.05 -20.53 -9.56
CA VAL A 47 0.94 -21.53 -9.15
C VAL A 47 1.30 -21.31 -7.69
N ASP A 48 0.93 -22.23 -6.80
CA ASP A 48 1.23 -22.15 -5.37
C ASP A 48 0.77 -20.79 -4.77
N SER A 49 1.72 -19.98 -4.29
CA SER A 49 1.53 -18.63 -3.73
C SER A 49 1.72 -17.51 -4.77
N LEU A 50 1.76 -17.87 -6.06
CA LEU A 50 1.93 -16.95 -7.18
C LEU A 50 0.66 -16.91 -8.00
N TYR A 51 0.26 -15.72 -8.42
CA TYR A 51 -0.66 -15.60 -9.54
C TYR A 51 -0.30 -14.42 -10.43
N ARG A 52 -0.73 -14.52 -11.69
CA ARG A 52 -0.57 -13.49 -12.71
C ARG A 52 -1.92 -13.25 -13.34
N MET A 53 -2.33 -12.00 -13.43
CA MET A 53 -3.52 -11.58 -14.14
C MET A 53 -3.25 -10.39 -15.05
N GLU A 54 -4.12 -10.21 -16.03
CA GLU A 54 -4.11 -9.05 -16.92
C GLU A 54 -5.32 -8.16 -16.62
N GLN A 55 -5.09 -6.86 -16.70
CA GLN A 55 -6.12 -5.83 -16.56
C GLN A 55 -5.91 -4.77 -17.64
N GLU A 56 -6.99 -4.09 -18.02
CA GLU A 56 -6.91 -2.88 -18.82
C GLU A 56 -7.25 -1.67 -17.97
N GLN A 57 -6.38 -0.66 -18.00
CA GLN A 57 -6.60 0.61 -17.30
C GLN A 57 -6.28 1.77 -18.25
N ALA A 58 -7.25 2.66 -18.47
CA ALA A 58 -7.10 3.82 -19.35
C ALA A 58 -6.56 3.50 -20.77
N GLY A 59 -6.92 2.33 -21.31
CA GLY A 59 -6.48 1.87 -22.64
C GLY A 59 -5.07 1.26 -22.66
N GLU A 60 -4.45 1.03 -21.50
CA GLU A 60 -3.16 0.36 -21.36
C GLU A 60 -3.32 -0.98 -20.65
N THR A 61 -2.67 -2.02 -21.18
CA THR A 61 -2.62 -3.33 -20.53
C THR A 61 -1.64 -3.29 -19.36
N ILE A 62 -2.11 -3.71 -18.19
CA ILE A 62 -1.30 -3.88 -16.99
C ILE A 62 -1.28 -5.37 -16.64
N ILE A 63 -0.08 -5.92 -16.47
CA ILE A 63 0.11 -7.28 -15.97
C ILE A 63 0.39 -7.19 -14.47
N ILE A 64 -0.45 -7.81 -13.67
CA ILE A 64 -0.27 -7.90 -12.22
C ILE A 64 0.29 -9.29 -11.90
N ILE A 65 1.48 -9.32 -11.30
CA ILE A 65 2.12 -10.54 -10.78
C ILE A 65 2.18 -10.41 -9.27
N VAL A 66 1.58 -11.36 -8.55
CA VAL A 66 1.58 -11.36 -7.08
C VAL A 66 2.37 -12.54 -6.56
N ASN A 67 3.24 -12.27 -5.60
CA ASN A 67 3.95 -13.27 -4.82
C ASN A 67 3.59 -13.10 -3.35
N GLU A 68 2.66 -13.93 -2.89
CA GLU A 68 2.13 -13.85 -1.54
C GLU A 68 3.14 -14.30 -0.48
N ARG A 69 4.15 -15.08 -0.89
CA ARG A 69 5.22 -15.52 0.01
C ARG A 69 6.18 -14.39 0.33
N THR A 70 6.49 -13.55 -0.65
CA THR A 70 7.36 -12.39 -0.45
C THR A 70 6.58 -11.14 -0.03
N GLY A 71 5.26 -11.15 -0.16
CA GLY A 71 4.39 -10.01 0.17
C GLY A 71 4.46 -8.86 -0.85
N PHE A 72 4.82 -9.16 -2.11
CA PHE A 72 4.96 -8.16 -3.16
C PHE A 72 4.05 -8.43 -4.35
N THR A 73 3.55 -7.34 -4.91
CA THR A 73 2.86 -7.25 -6.19
C THR A 73 3.75 -6.46 -7.15
N HIS A 74 3.96 -7.01 -8.35
CA HIS A 74 4.59 -6.33 -9.47
C HIS A 74 3.52 -5.97 -10.50
N ALA A 75 3.30 -4.67 -10.71
CA ALA A 75 2.44 -4.15 -11.76
C ALA A 75 3.29 -3.72 -12.95
N LEU A 76 3.22 -4.48 -14.04
CA LEU A 76 4.02 -4.30 -15.25
C LEU A 76 3.20 -3.57 -16.30
N VAL A 77 3.84 -2.62 -16.99
CA VAL A 77 3.28 -1.86 -18.11
C VAL A 77 4.09 -2.20 -19.37
N PRO A 78 3.64 -3.18 -20.17
CA PRO A 78 4.46 -3.77 -21.24
C PRO A 78 4.81 -2.81 -22.38
N SER A 79 3.90 -1.91 -22.73
CA SER A 79 4.08 -0.83 -23.73
C SER A 79 5.31 0.04 -23.43
N ARG A 80 5.62 0.23 -22.14
CA ARG A 80 6.71 1.09 -21.65
C ARG A 80 7.93 0.30 -21.18
N LYS A 81 7.80 -1.03 -21.04
CA LYS A 81 8.78 -1.89 -20.36
C LYS A 81 9.11 -1.35 -18.96
N GLU A 82 8.07 -1.02 -18.22
CA GLU A 82 8.19 -0.50 -16.86
C GLU A 82 7.45 -1.40 -15.87
N PHE A 83 7.89 -1.43 -14.63
CA PHE A 83 7.16 -2.12 -13.57
C PHE A 83 7.22 -1.38 -12.24
N LEU A 84 6.15 -1.45 -11.48
CA LEU A 84 6.08 -0.99 -10.10
C LEU A 84 6.07 -2.19 -9.16
N GLU A 85 6.89 -2.18 -8.12
CA GLU A 85 6.84 -3.17 -7.03
C GLU A 85 6.20 -2.52 -5.81
N ILE A 86 5.14 -3.15 -5.30
CA ILE A 86 4.34 -2.62 -4.19
C ILE A 86 4.05 -3.76 -3.20
N SER A 87 3.93 -3.44 -1.92
CA SER A 87 3.46 -4.42 -0.93
C SER A 87 2.07 -4.92 -1.31
N THR A 88 1.77 -6.20 -1.08
CA THR A 88 0.41 -6.76 -1.26
C THR A 88 -0.62 -6.10 -0.34
N THR A 89 -0.16 -5.48 0.74
CA THR A 89 -0.98 -4.75 1.73
C THR A 89 -1.09 -3.26 1.45
N ASP A 90 -0.42 -2.77 0.40
CA ASP A 90 -0.50 -1.38 -0.01
C ASP A 90 -1.91 -1.04 -0.51
N PRO A 91 -2.47 0.14 -0.20
CA PRO A 91 -3.80 0.55 -0.69
C PRO A 91 -3.96 0.43 -2.21
N VAL A 92 -2.91 0.68 -2.99
CA VAL A 92 -2.94 0.51 -4.45
C VAL A 92 -3.12 -0.96 -4.83
N SER A 93 -2.46 -1.89 -4.15
CA SER A 93 -2.67 -3.33 -4.35
C SER A 93 -4.09 -3.73 -3.98
N LEU A 94 -4.54 -3.36 -2.78
CA LEU A 94 -5.85 -3.77 -2.25
C LEU A 94 -7.02 -3.26 -3.10
N MET A 95 -6.88 -2.08 -3.69
CA MET A 95 -7.92 -1.46 -4.51
C MET A 95 -7.97 -2.02 -5.94
N ASN A 96 -6.83 -2.43 -6.50
CA ASN A 96 -6.75 -2.88 -7.90
C ASN A 96 -6.65 -4.41 -8.04
N ASP A 97 -6.43 -5.14 -6.95
CA ASP A 97 -6.38 -6.59 -6.93
C ASP A 97 -7.55 -7.16 -6.12
N PRO A 98 -8.57 -7.78 -6.77
CA PRO A 98 -9.74 -8.29 -6.07
C PRO A 98 -9.41 -9.45 -5.12
N PHE A 99 -8.32 -10.18 -5.35
CA PHE A 99 -7.90 -11.29 -4.49
C PHE A 99 -7.17 -10.78 -3.24
N GLN A 100 -6.28 -9.79 -3.36
CA GLN A 100 -5.69 -9.15 -2.19
C GLN A 100 -6.72 -8.32 -1.41
N GLY A 101 -7.61 -7.62 -2.13
CA GLY A 101 -8.74 -6.90 -1.54
C GLY A 101 -9.67 -7.83 -0.76
N LEU A 102 -10.02 -9.00 -1.31
CA LEU A 102 -10.79 -10.03 -0.62
C LEU A 102 -10.08 -10.48 0.65
N LYS A 103 -8.81 -10.87 0.56
CA LYS A 103 -8.05 -11.34 1.72
C LYS A 103 -8.00 -10.27 2.80
N TYR A 104 -7.75 -9.00 2.45
CA TYR A 104 -7.78 -7.90 3.40
C TYR A 104 -9.17 -7.70 4.00
N THR A 105 -10.24 -7.85 3.22
CA THR A 105 -11.60 -7.73 3.73
C THR A 105 -11.92 -8.84 4.72
N ILE A 106 -11.54 -10.09 4.43
CA ILE A 106 -11.63 -11.23 5.37
C ILE A 106 -10.97 -10.88 6.70
N SER A 107 -9.94 -10.04 6.65
CA SER A 107 -9.16 -9.64 7.80
C SER A 107 -9.84 -8.63 8.73
N ILE A 108 -10.82 -7.87 8.22
CA ILE A 108 -11.44 -6.76 8.97
C ILE A 108 -12.97 -6.89 9.08
N ALA A 109 -13.53 -7.98 8.55
CA ALA A 109 -14.96 -8.19 8.40
C ALA A 109 -15.41 -9.48 9.10
N GLU A 110 -16.62 -9.48 9.62
CA GLU A 110 -17.30 -10.66 10.12
C GLU A 110 -17.68 -11.56 8.93
N SER A 111 -17.61 -12.88 9.09
CA SER A 111 -17.85 -13.84 8.00
C SER A 111 -18.98 -14.80 8.32
N ASP A 112 -20.05 -14.74 7.55
CA ASP A 112 -21.18 -15.68 7.58
C ASP A 112 -21.00 -16.78 6.53
N SER A 113 -21.19 -18.05 6.92
CA SER A 113 -21.21 -19.16 5.96
C SER A 113 -22.53 -19.19 5.20
N LEU A 114 -22.45 -19.26 3.87
CA LEU A 114 -23.61 -19.39 2.97
C LEU A 114 -23.88 -20.84 2.56
N GLY A 115 -23.07 -21.78 3.03
CA GLY A 115 -23.11 -23.18 2.61
C GLY A 115 -22.32 -23.46 1.34
N GLN A 116 -22.58 -24.61 0.73
CA GLN A 116 -21.82 -25.10 -0.42
C GLN A 116 -22.57 -24.88 -1.73
N ASP A 117 -21.85 -24.47 -2.77
CA ASP A 117 -22.39 -24.28 -4.11
C ASP A 117 -21.46 -24.85 -5.19
N LEU A 118 -21.96 -25.00 -6.41
CA LEU A 118 -21.19 -25.42 -7.58
C LEU A 118 -20.93 -24.21 -8.50
N ILE A 119 -19.73 -23.65 -8.43
CA ILE A 119 -19.33 -22.50 -9.25
C ILE A 119 -18.37 -22.96 -10.34
N SER A 120 -18.70 -22.70 -11.60
CA SER A 120 -17.89 -23.12 -12.76
C SER A 120 -17.49 -24.60 -12.76
N GLY A 121 -18.34 -25.47 -12.19
CA GLY A 121 -18.08 -26.91 -12.07
C GLY A 121 -17.26 -27.34 -10.85
N TYR A 122 -16.89 -26.41 -9.96
CA TYR A 122 -16.15 -26.69 -8.74
C TYR A 122 -17.04 -26.55 -7.51
N ARG A 123 -16.96 -27.52 -6.60
CA ARG A 123 -17.57 -27.39 -5.27
C ARG A 123 -16.85 -26.28 -4.53
N CYS A 124 -17.60 -25.29 -4.09
CA CYS A 124 -17.09 -24.14 -3.36
C CYS A 124 -17.85 -23.93 -2.06
N ASP A 125 -17.14 -23.48 -1.04
CA ASP A 125 -17.73 -22.99 0.19
C ASP A 125 -17.96 -21.47 0.04
N GLY A 126 -19.21 -21.03 0.23
CA GLY A 126 -19.63 -19.65 0.08
C GLY A 126 -19.61 -18.89 1.39
N TYR A 127 -19.22 -17.62 1.35
CA TYR A 127 -19.09 -16.76 2.51
C TYR A 127 -19.54 -15.33 2.22
N LEU A 128 -20.20 -14.70 3.19
CA LEU A 128 -20.58 -13.29 3.18
C LEU A 128 -19.78 -12.54 4.24
N LEU A 129 -19.07 -11.50 3.81
CA LEU A 129 -18.26 -10.63 4.65
C LEU A 129 -19.05 -9.36 4.99
N LYS A 130 -19.15 -9.02 6.28
CA LYS A 130 -19.91 -7.88 6.80
C LYS A 130 -19.10 -7.02 7.76
N LYS A 131 -19.46 -5.75 7.87
CA LYS A 131 -18.95 -4.85 8.91
C LYS A 131 -20.01 -3.83 9.31
N ASP A 132 -20.30 -3.74 10.60
CA ASP A 132 -21.25 -2.75 11.14
C ASP A 132 -22.60 -2.75 10.37
N ASP A 133 -23.18 -3.93 10.16
CA ASP A 133 -24.38 -4.24 9.35
C ASP A 133 -24.26 -4.07 7.82
N ASP A 134 -23.17 -3.52 7.30
CA ASP A 134 -22.93 -3.41 5.86
C ASP A 134 -22.37 -4.72 5.27
N GLU A 135 -22.98 -5.22 4.20
CA GLU A 135 -22.41 -6.30 3.38
C GLU A 135 -21.25 -5.74 2.54
N LEU A 136 -20.04 -6.27 2.74
CA LEU A 136 -18.84 -5.81 2.05
C LEU A 136 -18.57 -6.64 0.80
N MET A 137 -18.48 -7.97 0.96
CA MET A 137 -18.18 -8.89 -0.14
C MET A 137 -18.83 -10.25 0.07
N THR A 138 -19.16 -10.94 -1.01
CA THR A 138 -19.44 -12.38 -1.00
C THR A 138 -18.39 -13.09 -1.83
N TYR A 139 -17.90 -14.25 -1.38
CA TYR A 139 -16.95 -15.04 -2.16
C TYR A 139 -17.21 -16.53 -2.04
N TRP A 140 -16.73 -17.28 -3.03
CA TRP A 140 -16.80 -18.73 -3.10
C TRP A 140 -15.39 -19.29 -3.25
N MET A 141 -14.94 -20.02 -2.23
CA MET A 141 -13.62 -20.63 -2.17
C MET A 141 -13.71 -22.08 -2.65
N SER A 142 -12.86 -22.49 -3.60
CA SER A 142 -12.74 -23.91 -3.96
C SER A 142 -11.64 -24.57 -3.12
N PRO A 143 -11.96 -25.57 -2.27
CA PRO A 143 -10.94 -26.32 -1.55
C PRO A 143 -9.99 -27.07 -2.47
N GLU A 144 -10.48 -27.51 -3.63
CA GLU A 144 -9.69 -28.26 -4.63
C GLU A 144 -8.63 -27.37 -5.31
N LEU A 145 -8.97 -26.12 -5.59
CA LEU A 145 -8.03 -25.16 -6.20
C LEU A 145 -7.24 -24.38 -5.15
N ASN A 146 -7.68 -24.42 -3.89
CA ASN A 146 -7.22 -23.53 -2.81
C ASN A 146 -7.23 -22.05 -3.24
N PHE A 147 -8.26 -21.64 -3.99
CA PHE A 147 -8.37 -20.32 -4.59
C PHE A 147 -9.85 -19.89 -4.74
N PRO A 148 -10.18 -18.59 -4.59
CA PRO A 148 -11.53 -18.10 -4.80
C PRO A 148 -11.94 -18.18 -6.26
N VAL A 149 -13.07 -18.83 -6.53
CA VAL A 149 -13.62 -19.01 -7.88
C VAL A 149 -14.57 -17.86 -8.25
N LYS A 150 -15.20 -17.24 -7.25
CA LYS A 150 -16.08 -16.09 -7.46
C LYS A 150 -15.99 -15.11 -6.30
N ILE A 151 -16.03 -13.82 -6.62
CA ILE A 151 -16.04 -12.70 -5.67
C ILE A 151 -17.09 -11.71 -6.15
N ILE A 152 -17.93 -11.24 -5.25
CA ILE A 152 -18.87 -10.15 -5.46
C ILE A 152 -18.50 -9.10 -4.42
N ASN A 153 -18.11 -7.92 -4.88
CA ASN A 153 -17.96 -6.76 -4.02
C ASN A 153 -19.31 -6.04 -3.95
N HIS A 154 -19.84 -5.81 -2.75
CA HIS A 154 -21.14 -5.13 -2.55
C HIS A 154 -21.01 -3.63 -2.31
N THR A 155 -19.79 -3.12 -2.15
CA THR A 155 -19.50 -1.69 -2.06
C THR A 155 -19.59 -1.02 -3.45
N SER A 156 -19.47 0.32 -3.52
CA SER A 156 -19.79 1.14 -4.70
C SER A 156 -19.37 0.50 -6.04
N ASN A 157 -20.38 0.26 -6.90
CA ASN A 157 -20.34 -0.34 -8.25
C ASN A 157 -20.50 -1.86 -8.38
N ARG A 158 -20.83 -2.59 -7.30
CA ARG A 158 -21.23 -4.02 -7.33
C ARG A 158 -20.42 -4.91 -8.30
N LEU A 159 -19.09 -4.87 -8.17
CA LEU A 159 -18.19 -5.61 -9.06
C LEU A 159 -18.28 -7.12 -8.79
N THR A 160 -18.46 -7.91 -9.84
CA THR A 160 -18.39 -9.38 -9.79
C THR A 160 -17.18 -9.88 -10.57
N LEU A 161 -16.39 -10.75 -9.94
CA LEU A 161 -15.34 -11.55 -10.55
C LEU A 161 -15.74 -13.02 -10.52
N GLU A 162 -15.64 -13.72 -11.64
CA GLU A 162 -15.88 -15.16 -11.73
C GLU A 162 -14.83 -15.83 -12.63
N LEU A 163 -14.21 -16.91 -12.13
CA LEU A 163 -13.30 -17.73 -12.89
C LEU A 163 -14.08 -18.76 -13.71
N LYS A 164 -13.86 -18.77 -15.03
CA LYS A 164 -14.48 -19.69 -15.99
C LYS A 164 -13.40 -20.46 -16.75
N ASN A 165 -13.82 -21.55 -17.40
CA ASN A 165 -12.95 -22.38 -18.24
C ASN A 165 -11.64 -22.79 -17.54
N ILE A 166 -11.72 -23.13 -16.25
CA ILE A 166 -10.57 -23.44 -15.41
C ILE A 166 -9.91 -24.73 -15.89
N LYS A 167 -8.61 -24.67 -16.18
CA LYS A 167 -7.78 -25.79 -16.65
C LYS A 167 -6.65 -26.06 -15.66
N LYS A 168 -6.71 -27.19 -14.98
CA LYS A 168 -5.62 -27.70 -14.14
C LYS A 168 -4.50 -28.21 -15.04
N GLU A 169 -3.45 -27.41 -15.17
CA GLU A 169 -2.34 -27.67 -16.08
C GLU A 169 -1.06 -27.12 -15.48
N LYS A 170 0.08 -27.65 -15.93
CA LYS A 170 1.37 -27.14 -15.52
C LYS A 170 1.61 -25.78 -16.16
N ILE A 171 1.85 -24.77 -15.33
CA ILE A 171 2.09 -23.39 -15.79
C ILE A 171 3.60 -23.13 -15.88
N ASP A 172 4.02 -22.43 -16.94
CA ASP A 172 5.40 -21.98 -17.05
C ASP A 172 5.72 -20.90 -16.02
N ARG A 173 6.70 -21.16 -15.16
CA ARG A 173 7.10 -20.26 -14.07
C ARG A 173 7.74 -18.96 -14.59
N THR A 174 8.18 -18.92 -15.85
CA THR A 174 8.68 -17.68 -16.48
C THR A 174 7.60 -16.60 -16.59
N LEU A 175 6.31 -16.97 -16.60
CA LEU A 175 5.19 -16.02 -16.61
C LEU A 175 5.16 -15.12 -15.37
N PHE A 176 5.71 -15.58 -14.25
CA PHE A 176 5.74 -14.84 -12.99
C PHE A 176 7.07 -14.07 -12.77
N GLN A 177 7.92 -14.03 -13.79
CA GLN A 177 9.17 -13.28 -13.76
C GLN A 177 9.01 -11.96 -14.50
N ILE A 178 9.71 -10.94 -14.03
CA ILE A 178 9.80 -9.67 -14.74
C ILE A 178 10.66 -9.90 -15.99
N PRO A 179 10.16 -9.61 -17.21
CA PRO A 179 10.93 -9.83 -18.41
C PRO A 179 12.18 -8.96 -18.50
N GLU A 180 13.18 -9.43 -19.23
CA GLU A 180 14.40 -8.67 -19.46
C GLU A 180 14.12 -7.32 -20.15
N GLY A 181 14.84 -6.28 -19.73
CA GLY A 181 14.71 -4.93 -20.27
C GLY A 181 13.59 -4.09 -19.64
N TYR A 182 12.88 -4.63 -18.64
CA TYR A 182 11.96 -3.84 -17.83
C TYR A 182 12.71 -2.99 -16.81
N ARG A 183 12.28 -1.74 -16.64
CA ARG A 183 12.81 -0.80 -15.65
C ARG A 183 11.84 -0.64 -14.50
N LYS A 184 12.34 -0.77 -13.26
CA LYS A 184 11.55 -0.45 -12.07
C LYS A 184 11.23 1.04 -12.07
N ILE A 185 9.97 1.40 -11.98
CA ILE A 185 9.51 2.76 -11.68
C ILE A 185 9.23 2.86 -10.19
N THR A 186 9.56 4.00 -9.60
CA THR A 186 9.31 4.28 -8.17
C THR A 186 7.93 4.89 -8.01
N LYS A 187 7.25 4.60 -6.88
CA LYS A 187 5.96 5.25 -6.57
C LYS A 187 6.10 6.78 -6.59
N PRO A 188 5.04 7.53 -6.92
CA PRO A 188 4.94 8.94 -6.53
C PRO A 188 5.18 9.05 -5.01
N GLY A 189 6.18 9.83 -4.60
CA GLY A 189 6.68 9.89 -3.21
C GLY A 189 7.92 9.04 -2.90
N GLU A 190 8.30 8.11 -3.79
CA GLU A 190 9.61 7.43 -3.81
C GLU A 190 10.51 7.89 -4.96
N GLN A 191 10.00 8.71 -5.89
CA GLN A 191 10.85 9.44 -6.83
C GLN A 191 11.87 10.26 -6.04
N ALA A 192 13.14 10.21 -6.49
CA ALA A 192 14.14 11.11 -5.95
C ALA A 192 13.61 12.54 -6.10
N ILE A 193 13.48 13.24 -4.98
CA ILE A 193 13.06 14.64 -5.00
C ILE A 193 14.16 15.39 -5.72
N ASP A 194 13.81 16.02 -6.84
CA ASP A 194 14.75 16.89 -7.57
C ASP A 194 15.24 17.96 -6.58
N VAL A 195 16.52 17.89 -6.25
CA VAL A 195 17.12 18.83 -5.31
C VAL A 195 17.11 20.20 -5.97
N PRO A 196 16.31 21.15 -5.49
CA PRO A 196 16.21 22.42 -6.17
C PRO A 196 17.50 23.22 -5.99
N SER A 197 17.85 24.05 -6.97
CA SER A 197 19.10 24.84 -6.98
C SER A 197 19.27 25.83 -5.82
N TRP A 198 18.24 26.00 -4.99
CA TRP A 198 18.25 26.86 -3.82
C TRP A 198 18.47 26.11 -2.50
N SER A 199 18.54 24.78 -2.51
CA SER A 199 18.73 23.96 -1.29
C SER A 199 19.95 24.38 -0.48
N ASP A 200 21.07 24.70 -1.14
CA ASP A 200 22.30 25.14 -0.47
C ASP A 200 22.09 26.43 0.35
N LYS A 201 21.12 27.27 -0.01
CA LYS A 201 20.80 28.50 0.72
C LYS A 201 20.08 28.23 2.04
N VAL A 202 19.44 27.07 2.19
CA VAL A 202 18.69 26.69 3.40
C VAL A 202 19.63 26.64 4.61
N GLU A 203 20.87 26.16 4.44
CA GLU A 203 21.84 26.10 5.54
C GLU A 203 22.11 27.50 6.14
N THR A 204 22.24 28.51 5.30
CA THR A 204 22.52 29.90 5.69
C THR A 204 21.29 30.75 6.02
N ALA A 205 20.08 30.26 5.71
CA ALA A 205 18.86 31.03 5.91
C ALA A 205 18.61 31.37 7.40
N PRO A 206 18.09 32.57 7.72
CA PRO A 206 17.77 32.94 9.10
C PRO A 206 16.79 31.97 9.75
N ILE A 207 17.13 31.50 10.95
CA ILE A 207 16.22 30.70 11.78
C ILE A 207 15.24 31.64 12.49
N LYS A 208 13.95 31.31 12.44
CA LYS A 208 12.89 32.00 13.18
C LYS A 208 12.17 31.01 14.11
N THR A 209 11.72 31.49 15.26
CA THR A 209 10.98 30.71 16.25
C THR A 209 9.53 31.18 16.25
N PRO A 210 8.54 30.29 15.96
CA PRO A 210 7.13 30.63 16.03
C PRO A 210 6.65 30.99 17.46
N PRO A 211 5.63 31.86 17.60
CA PRO A 211 4.92 32.53 16.51
C PRO A 211 5.71 33.73 15.96
N PHE A 212 5.62 33.97 14.65
CA PHE A 212 6.14 35.18 14.03
C PHE A 212 5.38 35.53 12.75
N GLU A 213 5.52 36.79 12.34
CA GLU A 213 5.04 37.32 11.07
C GLU A 213 6.20 38.02 10.35
N ILE A 214 6.26 37.91 9.03
CA ILE A 214 7.30 38.52 8.21
C ILE A 214 6.82 38.78 6.79
N ASP A 215 7.22 39.92 6.22
CA ASP A 215 7.12 40.15 4.78
C ASP A 215 8.39 39.60 4.12
N LEU A 216 8.24 38.61 3.25
CA LEU A 216 9.32 38.09 2.42
C LEU A 216 9.27 38.75 1.05
N ALA A 217 10.34 39.46 0.68
CA ALA A 217 10.56 39.92 -0.69
C ALA A 217 10.93 38.75 -1.60
N ILE A 218 11.02 39.00 -2.91
CA ILE A 218 11.32 37.97 -3.91
C ILE A 218 12.64 37.23 -3.60
N ALA A 219 12.60 35.90 -3.67
CA ALA A 219 13.73 35.01 -3.41
C ALA A 219 14.31 35.07 -1.98
N GLU A 220 13.65 35.75 -1.04
CA GLU A 220 13.99 35.68 0.37
C GLU A 220 13.53 34.37 1.00
N MET A 221 14.22 33.99 2.08
CA MET A 221 14.03 32.73 2.76
C MET A 221 14.23 32.90 4.26
N VAL A 222 13.42 32.20 5.04
CA VAL A 222 13.64 31.90 6.44
C VAL A 222 13.49 30.40 6.66
N LYS A 223 13.94 29.89 7.81
CA LYS A 223 13.67 28.51 8.19
C LYS A 223 13.20 28.40 9.63
N VAL A 224 12.42 27.38 9.90
CA VAL A 224 11.93 27.06 11.25
C VAL A 224 12.42 25.67 11.62
N LYS A 225 12.95 25.52 12.83
CA LYS A 225 13.36 24.20 13.34
C LYS A 225 12.12 23.34 13.59
N VAL A 226 12.18 22.10 13.14
CA VAL A 226 11.18 21.09 13.48
C VAL A 226 11.42 20.64 14.92
N ILE A 227 10.36 20.60 15.73
CA ILE A 227 10.43 20.22 17.14
C ILE A 227 9.36 19.19 17.46
N SER A 228 9.66 18.27 18.37
CA SER A 228 8.74 17.20 18.76
C SER A 228 7.45 17.75 19.39
N GLY A 229 6.32 17.13 19.06
CA GLY A 229 5.00 17.48 19.62
C GLY A 229 4.43 18.79 19.11
N LYS A 230 4.94 19.33 18.00
CA LYS A 230 4.38 20.54 17.35
C LYS A 230 4.26 20.34 15.85
N ALA A 231 3.11 20.71 15.29
CA ALA A 231 2.97 20.99 13.87
C ALA A 231 3.35 22.44 13.59
N LEU A 232 3.84 22.72 12.38
CA LEU A 232 4.06 24.07 11.90
C LEU A 232 2.92 24.45 10.94
N ARG A 233 2.20 25.53 11.25
CA ARG A 233 1.24 26.14 10.35
C ARG A 233 1.88 27.36 9.70
N VAL A 234 1.88 27.39 8.37
CA VAL A 234 2.41 28.49 7.55
C VAL A 234 1.26 29.07 6.74
N VAL A 235 0.93 30.34 6.95
CA VAL A 235 -0.07 31.08 6.19
C VAL A 235 0.64 32.12 5.35
N GLY A 236 0.29 32.19 4.07
CA GLY A 236 0.81 33.20 3.15
C GLY A 236 -0.30 34.04 2.55
N THR A 237 -0.07 35.34 2.43
CA THR A 237 -0.91 36.28 1.67
C THR A 237 -0.02 37.11 0.74
N GLY A 238 -0.41 37.30 -0.52
CA GLY A 238 0.35 38.15 -1.45
C GLY A 238 0.27 39.62 -1.03
N THR A 239 1.34 40.41 -1.21
CA THR A 239 1.34 41.82 -0.78
C THR A 239 0.72 42.77 -1.82
N ILE A 240 0.65 42.33 -3.08
CA ILE A 240 0.10 43.07 -4.21
C ILE A 240 -0.83 42.19 -5.06
N ASP A 241 -1.53 42.77 -6.04
CA ASP A 241 -2.45 42.01 -6.91
C ASP A 241 -1.72 41.08 -7.91
N ALA A 242 -0.41 41.27 -8.10
CA ALA A 242 0.42 40.33 -8.87
C ALA A 242 0.66 39.02 -8.10
N TYR A 243 0.94 37.95 -8.84
CA TYR A 243 1.18 36.64 -8.25
C TYR A 243 2.46 36.61 -7.40
N ALA A 244 2.34 35.99 -6.22
CA ALA A 244 3.47 35.56 -5.42
C ALA A 244 3.46 34.03 -5.27
N ALA A 245 4.62 33.41 -5.41
CA ALA A 245 4.80 31.97 -5.22
C ALA A 245 5.54 31.74 -3.90
N LEU A 246 4.82 31.35 -2.86
CA LEU A 246 5.37 31.05 -1.54
C LEU A 246 5.54 29.54 -1.38
N THR A 247 6.76 29.09 -1.18
CA THR A 247 7.12 27.67 -1.05
C THR A 247 7.57 27.39 0.38
N ALA A 248 6.99 26.38 1.02
CA ALA A 248 7.42 25.89 2.34
C ALA A 248 7.74 24.39 2.25
N VAL A 249 8.95 23.97 2.59
CA VAL A 249 9.42 22.60 2.33
C VAL A 249 10.22 22.07 3.53
N PRO A 250 9.95 20.85 4.01
CA PRO A 250 10.76 20.19 5.03
C PRO A 250 12.11 19.71 4.45
N PHE A 251 13.17 19.85 5.25
CA PHE A 251 14.53 19.41 4.91
C PHE A 251 15.09 18.50 5.99
N LYS A 252 15.77 17.42 5.58
CA LYS A 252 16.53 16.50 6.42
C LYS A 252 17.94 16.37 5.86
N ASP A 253 18.95 16.59 6.70
CA ASP A 253 20.37 16.50 6.31
C ASP A 253 20.71 17.35 5.06
N GLY A 254 20.09 18.53 4.96
CA GLY A 254 20.28 19.47 3.85
C GLY A 254 19.51 19.13 2.57
N LEU A 255 18.76 18.03 2.53
CA LEU A 255 17.98 17.61 1.38
C LEU A 255 16.47 17.78 1.63
N PRO A 256 15.68 18.17 0.61
CA PRO A 256 14.23 18.25 0.75
C PRO A 256 13.63 16.87 0.98
N THR A 257 12.66 16.74 1.90
CA THR A 257 11.94 15.48 2.14
C THR A 257 10.56 15.44 1.50
N LYS A 258 10.14 16.54 0.85
CA LYS A 258 8.98 16.63 -0.04
C LYS A 258 9.31 17.43 -1.28
N ASP A 259 8.61 17.14 -2.38
CA ASP A 259 8.68 17.91 -3.62
C ASP A 259 8.24 19.37 -3.38
N PRO A 260 9.11 20.37 -3.61
CA PRO A 260 8.76 21.78 -3.50
C PRO A 260 7.55 22.22 -4.32
N GLY A 261 7.31 21.61 -5.49
CA GLY A 261 6.16 21.90 -6.34
C GLY A 261 4.84 21.58 -5.65
N GLN A 262 4.81 20.53 -4.82
CA GLN A 262 3.62 20.13 -4.04
C GLN A 262 3.39 21.00 -2.80
N SER A 263 4.36 21.84 -2.43
CA SER A 263 4.28 22.72 -1.25
C SER A 263 4.50 24.19 -1.62
N THR A 264 4.07 24.58 -2.82
CA THR A 264 4.07 25.96 -3.31
C THR A 264 2.65 26.53 -3.39
N MET A 265 2.42 27.62 -2.69
CA MET A 265 1.18 28.39 -2.70
C MET A 265 1.28 29.53 -3.71
N ASN A 266 0.26 29.64 -4.58
CA ASN A 266 0.09 30.78 -5.49
C ASN A 266 -0.84 31.80 -4.85
N LEU A 267 -0.29 32.96 -4.51
CA LEU A 267 -0.92 34.00 -3.70
C LEU A 267 -1.12 35.29 -4.49
N THR A 268 -2.09 36.10 -4.07
CA THR A 268 -2.31 37.49 -4.49
C THR A 268 -2.83 38.27 -3.28
N LYS A 269 -2.98 39.60 -3.37
CA LYS A 269 -3.54 40.43 -2.29
C LYS A 269 -4.90 39.98 -1.75
N ARG A 270 -5.68 39.27 -2.56
CA ARG A 270 -7.01 38.73 -2.19
C ARG A 270 -7.01 37.24 -1.90
N ARG A 271 -5.85 36.58 -2.00
CA ARG A 271 -5.74 35.12 -1.88
C ARG A 271 -4.70 34.77 -0.82
N THR A 272 -5.22 34.30 0.29
CA THR A 272 -4.47 33.63 1.36
C THR A 272 -4.51 32.13 1.12
N ALA A 273 -3.43 31.43 1.48
CA ALA A 273 -3.38 29.97 1.54
C ALA A 273 -2.58 29.53 2.76
N GLU A 274 -2.77 28.28 3.17
CA GLU A 274 -2.07 27.69 4.30
C GLU A 274 -1.47 26.33 3.95
N LEU A 275 -0.38 25.99 4.65
CA LEU A 275 0.23 24.68 4.68
C LEU A 275 0.47 24.28 6.14
N ILE A 276 0.21 23.01 6.46
CA ILE A 276 0.46 22.42 7.78
C ILE A 276 1.47 21.30 7.62
N PHE A 277 2.49 21.34 8.47
CA PHE A 277 3.58 20.38 8.53
C PHE A 277 3.54 19.66 9.88
N GLU A 278 3.41 18.34 9.87
CA GLU A 278 3.32 17.47 11.06
C GLU A 278 4.63 16.66 11.27
N GLU A 279 5.68 16.99 10.52
CA GLU A 279 6.96 16.32 10.53
C GLU A 279 7.59 16.31 11.93
N THR A 280 8.17 15.17 12.29
CA THR A 280 9.00 15.02 13.49
C THR A 280 10.47 15.39 13.20
N PRO A 281 11.30 15.60 14.24
CA PRO A 281 12.74 15.76 14.07
C PRO A 281 13.46 14.58 13.38
N GLN A 282 12.82 13.40 13.33
CA GLN A 282 13.31 12.25 12.56
C GLN A 282 13.11 12.49 11.06
N GLU A 283 11.98 13.08 10.68
CA GLU A 283 11.57 13.26 9.28
C GLU A 283 12.14 14.53 8.65
N ALA A 284 12.39 15.57 9.44
CA ALA A 284 12.97 16.82 8.98
C ALA A 284 13.63 17.57 10.15
N ASP A 285 14.73 18.27 9.88
CA ASP A 285 15.40 19.14 10.84
C ASP A 285 14.80 20.55 10.83
N VAL A 286 14.41 21.03 9.65
CA VAL A 286 13.86 22.36 9.43
C VAL A 286 12.76 22.36 8.36
N ILE A 287 11.91 23.37 8.39
CA ILE A 287 11.02 23.74 7.29
C ILE A 287 11.53 25.07 6.73
N ALA A 288 11.97 25.05 5.48
CA ALA A 288 12.42 26.23 4.75
C ALA A 288 11.21 26.91 4.10
N ILE A 289 11.04 28.21 4.35
CA ILE A 289 9.93 29.02 3.85
C ILE A 289 10.53 30.13 3.00
N ARG A 290 10.15 30.21 1.73
CA ARG A 290 10.72 31.16 0.77
C ARG A 290 9.70 31.64 -0.24
N THR A 291 9.95 32.80 -0.82
CA THR A 291 9.27 33.20 -2.07
C THR A 291 10.13 32.79 -3.27
N ARG A 292 9.48 32.42 -4.37
CA ARG A 292 10.12 32.27 -5.69
C ARG A 292 9.85 33.49 -6.55
N ASP A 293 8.59 33.86 -6.63
CA ASP A 293 8.09 34.99 -7.41
C ASP A 293 7.29 35.92 -6.48
N GLY A 294 7.35 37.22 -6.73
CA GLY A 294 6.60 38.21 -5.94
C GLY A 294 7.01 38.28 -4.46
N ALA A 295 6.27 39.08 -3.70
CA ALA A 295 6.44 39.23 -2.26
C ALA A 295 5.19 38.73 -1.53
N ALA A 296 5.38 38.15 -0.34
CA ALA A 296 4.32 37.58 0.47
C ALA A 296 4.47 37.98 1.93
N HIS A 297 3.35 38.33 2.56
CA HIS A 297 3.21 38.35 4.00
C HIS A 297 3.04 36.91 4.50
N VAL A 298 3.82 36.52 5.49
CA VAL A 298 3.85 35.15 6.02
C VAL A 298 3.65 35.16 7.52
N GLU A 299 2.63 34.42 7.97
CA GLU A 299 2.37 34.17 9.38
C GLU A 299 2.71 32.71 9.68
N VAL A 300 3.44 32.47 10.76
CA VAL A 300 3.86 31.11 11.15
C VAL A 300 3.56 30.86 12.62
N THR A 301 2.84 29.79 12.90
CA THR A 301 2.46 29.38 14.26
C THR A 301 2.71 27.89 14.50
N HIS A 302 2.80 27.50 15.77
CA HIS A 302 2.80 26.10 16.16
C HIS A 302 1.39 25.62 16.51
N ILE A 303 1.09 24.38 16.18
CA ILE A 303 -0.09 23.63 16.64
C ILE A 303 0.41 22.51 17.53
N ASP A 304 -0.22 22.28 18.68
CA ASP A 304 0.13 21.17 19.55
C ASP A 304 -0.19 19.83 18.89
N LEU A 305 0.80 18.92 18.90
CA LEU A 305 0.66 17.54 18.46
C LEU A 305 1.05 16.58 19.58
N PRO A 306 0.54 15.34 19.58
CA PRO A 306 1.03 14.31 20.46
C PRO A 306 2.53 14.07 20.26
N VAL A 307 3.24 13.90 21.37
CA VAL A 307 4.65 13.48 21.36
C VAL A 307 4.71 11.97 21.14
N GLY A 308 5.58 11.52 20.24
CA GLY A 308 5.77 10.09 19.96
C GLY A 308 6.65 9.37 20.98
N GLU A 309 6.51 8.05 21.02
CA GLU A 309 7.31 7.15 21.84
C GLU A 309 8.17 6.25 20.95
N LYS A 310 9.47 6.17 21.25
CA LYS A 310 10.39 5.26 20.56
C LYS A 310 10.32 3.87 21.17
N ILE A 311 9.99 2.88 20.34
CA ILE A 311 9.76 1.51 20.76
C ILE A 311 10.82 0.61 20.11
N PRO A 312 11.79 0.08 20.88
CA PRO A 312 12.80 -0.82 20.34
C PRO A 312 12.26 -2.25 20.18
N ALA A 313 12.97 -3.07 19.40
CA ALA A 313 12.64 -4.48 19.21
C ALA A 313 12.46 -5.24 20.53
N GLY A 314 11.42 -6.07 20.58
CA GLY A 314 11.02 -6.83 21.76
C GLY A 314 10.24 -6.01 22.80
N LYS A 315 9.91 -4.75 22.52
CA LYS A 315 9.04 -3.91 23.35
C LYS A 315 7.71 -3.64 22.65
N GLU A 316 6.76 -3.19 23.47
CA GLU A 316 5.41 -2.90 23.03
C GLU A 316 5.03 -1.47 23.43
N PHE A 317 4.32 -0.80 22.52
CA PHE A 317 3.53 0.38 22.85
C PHE A 317 2.08 -0.05 23.04
N ARG A 318 1.44 0.43 24.10
CA ARG A 318 0.05 0.13 24.44
C ARG A 318 -0.73 1.41 24.71
N ARG A 319 -1.90 1.55 24.11
CA ARG A 319 -2.82 2.67 24.37
C ARG A 319 -4.24 2.19 24.50
N LYS A 320 -4.92 2.65 25.55
CA LYS A 320 -6.37 2.55 25.66
C LYS A 320 -7.01 3.39 24.56
N ILE A 321 -8.05 2.84 23.96
CA ILE A 321 -8.83 3.46 22.89
C ILE A 321 -10.32 3.28 23.18
N THR A 322 -11.15 4.08 22.52
CA THR A 322 -12.60 3.93 22.60
C THR A 322 -13.07 3.11 21.39
N PRO A 323 -13.77 1.97 21.59
CA PRO A 323 -14.31 1.19 20.48
C PRO A 323 -15.14 2.04 19.51
N GLY A 324 -14.94 1.84 18.21
CA GLY A 324 -15.64 2.54 17.14
C GLY A 324 -15.23 4.01 16.95
N LYS A 325 -14.35 4.57 17.80
CA LYS A 325 -13.80 5.91 17.60
C LYS A 325 -12.54 5.86 16.74
N LYS A 326 -12.44 6.82 15.84
CA LYS A 326 -11.30 6.93 14.94
C LYS A 326 -10.08 7.44 15.68
N PHE A 327 -8.94 6.90 15.31
CA PHE A 327 -7.66 7.45 15.69
C PHE A 327 -6.66 7.24 14.57
N GLU A 328 -5.60 8.01 14.62
CA GLU A 328 -4.51 7.97 13.67
C GLU A 328 -3.22 7.63 14.39
N VAL A 329 -2.38 6.85 13.72
CA VAL A 329 -1.04 6.52 14.19
C VAL A 329 -0.04 6.82 13.09
N ARG A 330 0.98 7.60 13.42
CA ARG A 330 2.16 7.82 12.59
C ARG A 330 3.30 6.97 13.14
N PHE A 331 3.93 6.21 12.25
CA PHE A 331 5.06 5.35 12.53
C PHE A 331 6.26 5.86 11.76
N VAL A 332 7.41 6.01 12.42
CA VAL A 332 8.67 6.40 11.78
C VAL A 332 9.75 5.42 12.18
N SER A 333 10.41 4.77 11.22
CA SER A 333 11.59 3.95 11.50
C SER A 333 12.73 4.85 11.96
N THR A 334 13.33 4.54 13.10
CA THR A 334 14.51 5.26 13.62
C THR A 334 15.79 4.44 13.51
N SER A 335 15.72 3.26 12.87
CA SER A 335 16.88 2.41 12.60
C SER A 335 17.41 2.64 11.19
N GLU A 336 18.74 2.64 11.04
CA GLU A 336 19.42 2.67 9.73
C GLU A 336 19.04 1.48 8.84
N GLY A 337 18.82 0.31 9.47
CA GLY A 337 18.38 -0.91 8.80
C GLY A 337 16.86 -1.11 8.81
N GLU A 338 16.44 -2.33 8.48
CA GLU A 338 15.03 -2.69 8.47
C GLU A 338 14.43 -2.68 9.88
N SER A 339 13.27 -2.03 10.03
CA SER A 339 12.42 -2.11 11.23
C SER A 339 11.10 -2.79 10.88
N SER A 340 10.52 -3.52 11.83
CA SER A 340 9.18 -4.07 11.67
C SER A 340 8.38 -4.08 12.96
N ALA A 341 7.07 -3.91 12.82
CA ALA A 341 6.15 -3.85 13.93
C ALA A 341 4.84 -4.57 13.59
N LEU A 342 4.41 -5.45 14.48
CA LEU A 342 3.10 -6.09 14.42
C LEU A 342 2.09 -5.25 15.21
N LEU A 343 1.02 -4.88 14.54
CA LEU A 343 -0.10 -4.15 15.11
C LEU A 343 -1.17 -5.13 15.58
N THR A 344 -1.77 -4.89 16.73
CA THR A 344 -2.86 -5.71 17.22
C THR A 344 -3.79 -4.92 18.13
N PHE A 345 -4.94 -5.51 18.46
CA PHE A 345 -5.96 -4.89 19.29
C PHE A 345 -6.44 -5.88 20.34
N PHE A 346 -6.82 -5.35 21.50
CA PHE A 346 -7.35 -6.12 22.61
C PHE A 346 -8.76 -5.65 22.94
N LYS A 347 -9.54 -6.53 23.57
CA LYS A 347 -10.82 -6.22 24.21
C LYS A 347 -10.88 -6.94 25.54
N ASP A 348 -11.12 -6.20 26.63
CA ASP A 348 -11.18 -6.74 27.99
C ASP A 348 -9.93 -7.57 28.36
N GLY A 349 -8.75 -7.12 27.90
CA GLY A 349 -7.46 -7.75 28.17
C GLY A 349 -7.15 -9.01 27.34
N LYS A 350 -8.01 -9.38 26.38
CA LYS A 350 -7.75 -10.48 25.43
C LYS A 350 -7.44 -9.92 24.05
N GLU A 351 -6.39 -10.45 23.41
CA GLU A 351 -6.07 -10.10 22.02
C GLU A 351 -7.24 -10.54 21.13
N LEU A 352 -7.70 -9.63 20.27
CA LEU A 352 -8.73 -9.95 19.29
C LEU A 352 -8.16 -10.97 18.30
N GLY A 353 -8.97 -11.97 17.95
CA GLY A 353 -8.53 -13.01 17.04
C GLY A 353 -8.36 -12.49 15.61
N ASN A 354 -7.63 -13.26 14.79
CA ASN A 354 -7.32 -12.91 13.41
C ASN A 354 -8.58 -12.75 12.54
N GLU A 355 -9.69 -13.35 12.95
CA GLU A 355 -11.01 -13.20 12.34
C GLU A 355 -11.62 -11.79 12.51
N ILE A 356 -11.14 -10.99 13.46
CA ILE A 356 -11.64 -9.62 13.71
C ILE A 356 -10.65 -8.56 13.18
N ILE A 357 -9.36 -8.78 13.42
CA ILE A 357 -8.31 -7.78 13.15
C ILE A 357 -7.40 -8.16 11.99
N GLY A 358 -7.44 -9.42 11.56
CA GLY A 358 -6.80 -9.86 10.34
C GLY A 358 -5.58 -10.75 10.53
N PRO A 359 -5.07 -11.37 9.43
CA PRO A 359 -3.86 -12.15 9.52
C PRO A 359 -2.68 -11.23 9.86
N GLU A 360 -1.69 -11.81 10.52
CA GLU A 360 -0.51 -11.10 11.00
C GLU A 360 0.21 -10.31 9.91
N SER A 361 0.29 -10.87 8.70
CA SER A 361 0.93 -10.24 7.54
C SER A 361 0.34 -8.88 7.19
N TYR A 362 -0.96 -8.67 7.41
CA TYR A 362 -1.65 -7.40 7.09
C TYR A 362 -1.50 -6.36 8.17
N ARG A 363 -1.19 -6.82 9.37
CA ARG A 363 -0.95 -5.98 10.52
C ARG A 363 0.54 -5.80 10.80
N THR A 364 1.41 -6.32 9.94
CA THR A 364 2.85 -6.14 10.05
C THR A 364 3.30 -4.97 9.18
N LEU A 365 3.83 -3.92 9.82
CA LEU A 365 4.54 -2.85 9.13
C LEU A 365 6.01 -3.23 8.97
N THR A 366 6.56 -2.99 7.78
CA THR A 366 7.99 -3.18 7.50
C THR A 366 8.54 -1.90 6.87
N PHE A 367 9.64 -1.42 7.42
CA PHE A 367 10.35 -0.22 6.99
C PHE A 367 11.73 -0.64 6.50
N ASN A 368 12.09 -0.29 5.27
CA ASN A 368 13.34 -0.75 4.66
C ASN A 368 14.50 0.26 4.77
N ARG A 369 14.27 1.40 5.42
CA ARG A 369 15.26 2.46 5.62
C ARG A 369 14.94 3.29 6.85
N GLU A 370 15.93 4.02 7.35
CA GLU A 370 15.75 5.07 8.34
C GLU A 370 14.77 6.14 7.84
N ASN A 371 14.00 6.71 8.77
CA ASN A 371 13.03 7.77 8.54
C ASN A 371 11.92 7.41 7.54
N ALA A 372 11.76 6.13 7.19
CA ALA A 372 10.58 5.66 6.49
C ALA A 372 9.35 5.85 7.39
N VAL A 373 8.29 6.40 6.79
CA VAL A 373 7.08 6.82 7.50
C VAL A 373 5.89 6.02 7.00
N GLU A 374 5.08 5.53 7.92
CA GLU A 374 3.75 4.99 7.64
C GLU A 374 2.74 5.74 8.48
N LYS A 375 1.59 6.03 7.88
CA LYS A 375 0.48 6.73 8.53
C LYS A 375 -0.76 5.89 8.34
N LYS A 376 -1.41 5.51 9.44
CA LYS A 376 -2.59 4.63 9.42
C LYS A 376 -3.70 5.21 10.28
N THR A 377 -4.93 5.05 9.82
CA THR A 377 -6.14 5.45 10.55
C THR A 377 -6.94 4.21 10.86
N TYR A 378 -7.38 4.08 12.10
CA TYR A 378 -8.12 2.92 12.59
C TYR A 378 -9.46 3.33 13.18
N SER A 379 -10.38 2.38 13.21
CA SER A 379 -11.67 2.46 13.92
C SER A 379 -12.07 1.06 14.39
N PRO A 380 -11.34 0.48 15.37
CA PRO A 380 -11.49 -0.92 15.75
C PRO A 380 -12.62 -1.12 16.76
N SER A 381 -13.04 -2.38 16.95
CA SER A 381 -13.99 -2.79 17.98
C SER A 381 -13.36 -3.07 19.36
N GLY A 382 -12.01 -3.05 19.44
CA GLY A 382 -11.23 -3.23 20.67
C GLY A 382 -11.12 -1.97 21.54
N ASP A 383 -10.71 -2.16 22.80
CA ASP A 383 -10.53 -1.12 23.82
C ASP A 383 -9.04 -0.78 24.09
N GLU A 384 -8.11 -1.54 23.50
CA GLU A 384 -6.68 -1.26 23.57
C GLU A 384 -6.00 -1.55 22.21
N PHE A 385 -5.14 -0.63 21.80
CA PHE A 385 -4.27 -0.73 20.63
C PHE A 385 -2.84 -1.04 21.07
N VAL A 386 -2.20 -2.00 20.41
CA VAL A 386 -0.86 -2.46 20.74
C VAL A 386 0.02 -2.51 19.48
N VAL A 387 1.23 -1.98 19.61
CA VAL A 387 2.29 -2.07 18.59
C VAL A 387 3.43 -2.89 19.19
N LYS A 388 3.69 -4.07 18.63
CA LYS A 388 4.78 -4.96 19.03
C LYS A 388 5.92 -4.79 18.04
N VAL A 389 7.01 -4.13 18.42
CA VAL A 389 8.17 -3.97 17.52
C VAL A 389 9.00 -5.25 17.54
N THR A 390 9.13 -5.90 16.39
CA THR A 390 9.82 -7.20 16.26
C THR A 390 11.25 -7.05 15.74
N LYS A 391 11.55 -5.97 15.02
CA LYS A 391 12.90 -5.64 14.52
C LYS A 391 13.12 -4.13 14.51
N GLY A 392 14.36 -3.70 14.76
CA GLY A 392 14.74 -2.28 14.74
C GLY A 392 14.12 -1.47 15.88
N GLU A 393 13.79 -0.22 15.60
CA GLU A 393 13.14 0.73 16.50
C GLU A 393 12.16 1.58 15.68
N VAL A 394 10.96 1.77 16.24
CA VAL A 394 9.89 2.56 15.60
C VAL A 394 9.41 3.64 16.56
N LEU A 395 9.40 4.88 16.11
CA LEU A 395 8.70 5.99 16.76
C LEU A 395 7.20 5.87 16.46
N VAL A 396 6.39 5.80 17.50
CA VAL A 396 4.92 5.68 17.42
C VAL A 396 4.28 6.97 17.95
N ILE A 397 3.52 7.66 17.11
CA ILE A 397 2.75 8.85 17.48
C ILE A 397 1.27 8.53 17.35
N PHE A 398 0.55 8.55 18.46
CA PHE A 398 -0.87 8.24 18.52
C PHE A 398 -1.71 9.52 18.67
N ARG A 399 -2.70 9.71 17.80
CA ARG A 399 -3.62 10.85 17.82
C ARG A 399 -5.08 10.38 17.75
N PRO A 400 -5.89 10.54 18.80
CA PRO A 400 -7.34 10.42 18.69
C PRO A 400 -7.88 11.41 17.64
N LEU A 401 -8.87 10.99 16.86
CA LEU A 401 -9.61 11.88 15.95
C LEU A 401 -11.00 12.13 16.57
N GLU A 402 -11.44 13.39 16.59
CA GLU A 402 -12.73 13.80 17.16
C GLU A 402 -13.94 13.30 16.37
#